data_AF-A0A8I1U1F2-F1
#
_entry.id   AF-A0A8I1U1F2-F1
#
_cell.length_a   1.000
_cell.length_b   1.000
_cell.length_c   1.000
_cell.angle_alpha   90.00
_cell.angle_beta   90.00
_cell.angle_gamma   90.00
#
_symmetry.space_group_name_H-M   'P 1'
#
loop_
_entity.id
_entity.type
_entity.pdbx_description
1 polymer ?
#
loop_
_entity_poly.entity_id
_entity_poly.type
_entity_poly.pdbx_seq_one_letter_code
_entity_poly.pdbx_strand_id
1 'polypeptide(L)'
;MGEGDLRQMLVDAIDGSTIVGLRRSGLMEGFLDGTADIPFAALEMDSMGVMELCIAVEVNTGIEVVPAELVELGSLGAVVATILERQQ
;
A
#
# COMPACT_ATOMS: atom_id res chain seq x y z
N MET A 1 -0.37 4.83 -14.34
CA MET A 1 0.72 3.88 -14.03
C MET A 1 0.20 2.46 -14.23
N GLY A 2 1.06 1.46 -14.46
CA GLY A 2 0.60 0.07 -14.49
C GLY A 2 0.36 -0.51 -13.09
N GLU A 3 -0.36 -1.63 -12.99
CA GLU A 3 -0.58 -2.33 -11.72
C GLU A 3 0.74 -2.72 -11.03
N GLY A 4 1.70 -3.26 -11.79
CA GLY A 4 3.01 -3.64 -11.27
C GLY A 4 3.80 -2.45 -10.71
N ASP A 5 3.73 -1.29 -11.38
CA ASP A 5 4.38 -0.06 -10.91
C ASP A 5 3.78 0.41 -9.58
N LEU A 6 2.46 0.29 -9.43
CA LEU A 6 1.76 0.65 -8.19
C LEU A 6 2.12 -0.30 -7.04
N ARG A 7 2.20 -1.61 -7.32
CA ARG A 7 2.64 -2.60 -6.32
C ARG A 7 4.06 -2.31 -5.84
N GLN A 8 4.99 -2.04 -6.77
CA GLN A 8 6.36 -1.67 -6.43
C GLN A 8 6.41 -0.37 -5.60
N MET A 9 5.69 0.66 -6.02
CA MET A 9 5.63 1.93 -5.31
C MET A 9 5.11 1.77 -3.87
N LEU A 10 4.07 0.97 -3.65
CA LEU A 10 3.55 0.71 -2.31
C LEU A 10 4.55 -0.04 -1.44
N VAL A 11 5.27 -1.02 -2.01
CA VAL A 11 6.33 -1.73 -1.28
C VAL A 11 7.46 -0.78 -0.90
N ASP A 12 7.89 0.09 -1.82
CA ASP A 12 8.94 1.08 -1.57
C ASP A 12 8.51 2.10 -0.52
N ALA A 13 7.26 2.56 -0.56
CA ALA A 13 6.69 3.46 0.44
C ALA A 13 6.71 2.83 1.83
N ILE A 14 6.40 1.53 1.92
CA ILE A 14 6.40 0.81 3.18
C ILE A 14 7.82 0.53 3.66
N ASP A 15 8.75 0.11 2.78
CA ASP A 15 10.14 -0.12 3.18
C ASP A 15 10.87 1.20 3.56
N GLY A 16 10.46 2.33 3.01
CA GLY A 16 10.94 3.66 3.41
C GLY A 16 10.33 4.20 4.71
N SER A 17 9.22 3.61 5.16
CA SER A 17 8.45 4.05 6.34
C SER A 17 8.90 3.39 7.65
N THR A 18 8.29 3.83 8.74
CA THR A 18 8.42 3.20 10.07
C THR A 18 7.61 1.91 10.21
N ILE A 19 6.94 1.43 9.16
CA ILE A 19 6.12 0.21 9.17
C ILE A 19 7.04 -1.03 9.28
N VAL A 20 7.17 -1.57 10.50
CA VAL A 20 8.13 -2.65 10.82
C VAL A 20 7.62 -4.04 10.41
N GLY A 21 6.29 -4.25 10.37
CA GLY A 21 5.69 -5.59 10.17
C GLY A 21 6.04 -6.26 8.85
N LEU A 22 6.37 -5.47 7.82
CA LEU A 22 6.56 -5.97 6.46
C LEU A 22 7.98 -6.47 6.14
N ARG A 23 9.01 -5.94 6.81
CA ARG A 23 10.42 -6.28 6.51
C ARG A 23 10.78 -7.75 6.83
N ARG A 24 9.91 -8.48 7.52
CA ARG A 24 10.24 -9.78 8.15
C ARG A 24 9.57 -11.00 7.50
N SER A 25 8.63 -10.83 6.57
CA SER A 25 7.60 -11.86 6.31
C SER A 25 7.58 -12.47 4.91
N GLY A 26 8.44 -12.06 3.97
CA GLY A 26 8.42 -12.59 2.58
C GLY A 26 7.13 -12.27 1.80
N LEU A 27 6.22 -11.50 2.41
CA LEU A 27 4.94 -11.11 1.82
C LEU A 27 5.12 -10.13 0.65
N MET A 28 6.23 -9.38 0.62
CA MET A 28 6.54 -8.43 -0.45
C MET A 28 6.68 -9.11 -1.80
N GLU A 29 7.43 -10.22 -1.89
CA GLU A 29 7.64 -10.93 -3.16
C GLU A 29 6.30 -11.44 -3.73
N GLY A 30 5.48 -12.08 -2.89
CA GLY A 30 4.15 -12.54 -3.31
C GLY A 30 3.24 -11.40 -3.77
N PHE A 31 3.32 -10.24 -3.12
CA PHE A 31 2.57 -9.05 -3.51
C PHE A 31 3.06 -8.42 -4.81
N LEU A 32 4.38 -8.32 -5.02
CA LEU A 32 4.97 -7.80 -6.26
C LEU A 32 4.65 -8.70 -7.45
N ASP A 33 4.68 -10.02 -7.24
CA ASP A 33 4.34 -11.02 -8.27
C ASP A 33 2.82 -11.14 -8.51
N GLY A 34 1.98 -10.44 -7.72
CA GLY A 34 0.53 -10.53 -7.79
C GLY A 34 -0.05 -11.88 -7.36
N THR A 35 0.75 -12.72 -6.69
CA THR A 35 0.36 -14.06 -6.24
C THR A 35 -0.22 -14.08 -4.83
N ALA A 36 0.02 -13.02 -4.05
CA ALA A 36 -0.52 -12.82 -2.72
C ALA A 36 -0.95 -11.36 -2.50
N ASP A 37 -1.88 -11.14 -1.59
CA ASP A 37 -2.25 -9.81 -1.10
C ASP A 37 -1.79 -9.63 0.34
N ILE A 38 -1.64 -8.37 0.76
CA ILE A 38 -1.12 -7.99 2.07
C ILE A 38 -2.23 -7.28 2.84
N PRO A 39 -2.85 -7.94 3.84
CA PRO A 39 -3.83 -7.29 4.69
C PRO A 39 -3.15 -6.30 5.64
N PHE A 40 -3.77 -5.15 5.88
CA PHE A 40 -3.22 -4.11 6.77
C PHE A 40 -3.04 -4.59 8.22
N ALA A 41 -3.86 -5.54 8.67
CA ALA A 41 -3.70 -6.18 9.97
C ALA A 41 -2.35 -6.90 10.14
N ALA A 42 -1.73 -7.37 9.04
CA ALA A 42 -0.41 -8.00 9.08
C ALA A 42 0.74 -6.99 9.10
N LEU A 43 0.46 -5.71 8.84
CA LEU A 43 1.48 -4.66 8.77
C LEU A 43 1.79 -4.02 10.12
N GLU A 44 0.91 -4.24 11.10
CA GLU A 44 1.01 -3.63 12.44
C GLU A 44 1.27 -2.10 12.34
N MET A 45 0.65 -1.43 11.37
CA MET A 45 0.84 0.01 11.16
C MET A 45 0.29 0.78 12.36
N ASP A 46 1.10 1.67 12.91
CA ASP A 46 0.62 2.70 13.80
C ASP A 46 -0.02 3.85 12.98
N SER A 47 -0.58 4.84 13.68
CA SER A 47 -1.18 6.01 13.03
C SER A 47 -0.21 6.79 12.14
N MET A 48 1.10 6.71 12.42
CA MET A 48 2.12 7.40 11.61
C MET A 48 2.35 6.65 10.30
N GLY A 49 2.52 5.32 10.35
CA GLY A 49 2.64 4.48 9.16
C GLY A 49 1.44 4.59 8.23
N VAL A 50 0.22 4.68 8.77
CA VAL A 50 -1.00 4.92 7.97
C VAL A 50 -0.94 6.26 7.24
N MET A 51 -0.55 7.33 7.94
CA MET A 51 -0.43 8.67 7.33
C MET A 51 0.68 8.72 6.27
N GLU A 52 1.83 8.08 6.53
CA GLU A 52 2.94 7.99 5.58
C GLU A 52 2.51 7.26 4.30
N LEU A 53 1.74 6.17 4.43
CA LEU A 53 1.18 5.45 3.29
C LEU A 53 0.20 6.31 2.48
N CYS A 54 -0.73 7.02 3.14
CA CYS A 54 -1.63 7.97 2.47
C CYS A 54 -0.85 9.01 1.66
N ILE A 55 0.15 9.64 2.29
CA ILE A 55 0.98 10.66 1.64
C ILE A 55 1.75 10.07 0.46
N ALA A 56 2.33 8.88 0.61
CA ALA A 56 3.07 8.23 -0.46
C ALA A 56 2.18 7.93 -1.66
N VAL A 57 0.95 7.45 -1.44
CA VAL A 57 -0.03 7.23 -2.50
C VAL A 57 -0.35 8.53 -3.23
N GLU A 58 -0.68 9.59 -2.50
CA GLU A 58 -1.04 10.89 -3.09
C GLU A 58 0.12 11.49 -3.88
N VAL A 59 1.33 11.51 -3.31
CA VAL A 59 2.52 12.08 -3.95
C VAL A 59 2.90 11.35 -5.23
N ASN A 60 2.81 10.02 -5.26
CA ASN A 60 3.24 9.23 -6.42
C ASN A 60 2.16 9.11 -7.50
N THR A 61 0.88 9.20 -7.13
CA THR A 61 -0.23 8.90 -8.07
C THR A 61 -1.14 10.09 -8.34
N GLY A 62 -1.07 11.13 -7.52
CA GLY A 62 -2.02 12.27 -7.53
C GLY A 62 -3.41 11.93 -6.99
N ILE A 63 -3.63 10.69 -6.50
CA ILE A 63 -4.90 10.24 -5.95
C ILE A 63 -4.86 10.35 -4.43
N GLU A 64 -5.78 11.13 -3.88
CA GLU A 64 -5.97 11.21 -2.43
C GLU A 64 -6.62 9.90 -1.93
N VAL A 65 -6.00 9.31 -0.91
CA VAL A 65 -6.57 8.20 -0.13
C VAL A 65 -6.44 8.58 1.34
N VAL A 66 -7.55 8.65 2.06
CA VAL A 66 -7.55 9.06 3.48
C VAL A 66 -7.43 7.86 4.42
N PRO A 67 -6.98 8.04 5.68
CA PRO A 67 -6.82 6.94 6.63
C PRO A 67 -8.08 6.09 6.83
N ALA A 68 -9.26 6.71 6.83
CA ALA A 68 -10.53 5.99 6.96
C ALA A 68 -10.77 5.05 5.76
N GLU A 69 -10.44 5.49 4.54
CA GLU A 69 -10.54 4.65 3.35
C GLU A 69 -9.55 3.48 3.41
N LEU A 70 -8.31 3.69 3.88
CA LEU A 70 -7.37 2.58 4.06
C LEU A 70 -7.91 1.50 5.02
N VAL A 71 -8.55 1.92 6.12
CA VAL A 71 -9.19 0.98 7.06
C VAL A 71 -10.31 0.18 6.38
N GLU A 72 -11.10 0.83 5.52
CA GLU A 72 -12.17 0.17 4.76
C GLU A 72 -11.65 -0.76 3.66
N LEU A 73 -10.58 -0.38 2.97
CA LEU A 73 -9.95 -1.16 1.90
C LEU A 73 -9.28 -2.43 2.45
N GLY A 74 -8.69 -2.36 3.64
CA GLY A 74 -8.22 -3.53 4.39
C GLY A 74 -6.96 -4.24 3.85
N SER A 75 -6.52 -3.96 2.61
CA SER A 75 -5.31 -4.53 2.02
C SER A 75 -4.62 -3.60 1.01
N LEU A 76 -3.36 -3.89 0.70
CA LEU A 76 -2.62 -3.16 -0.34
C LEU A 76 -3.17 -3.42 -1.75
N GLY A 77 -3.63 -4.63 -2.04
CA GLY A 77 -4.26 -4.95 -3.33
C GLY A 77 -5.52 -4.13 -3.58
N ALA A 78 -6.33 -3.90 -2.55
CA ALA A 78 -7.51 -3.04 -2.64
C ALA A 78 -7.14 -1.57 -2.90
N VAL A 79 -6.02 -1.09 -2.35
CA VAL A 79 -5.47 0.25 -2.66
C VAL A 79 -5.05 0.33 -4.13
N VAL A 80 -4.33 -0.67 -4.64
CA VAL A 80 -3.92 -0.71 -6.06
C VAL A 80 -5.15 -0.66 -6.98
N ALA A 81 -6.16 -1.49 -6.71
CA ALA A 81 -7.39 -1.51 -7.49
C ALA A 81 -8.09 -0.14 -7.48
N THR A 82 -8.20 0.49 -6.30
CA THR A 82 -8.80 1.81 -6.12
C THR A 82 -8.06 2.89 -6.91
N ILE A 83 -6.73 2.89 -6.89
CA ILE A 83 -5.92 3.84 -7.65
C ILE A 83 -6.14 3.63 -9.16
N LEU A 84 -6.14 2.38 -9.64
CA LEU A 84 -6.38 2.07 -11.06
C LEU A 84 -7.78 2.48 -11.52
N GLU A 85 -8.80 2.33 -10.68
CA GLU A 85 -10.17 2.79 -10.97
C GLU A 85 -10.25 4.32 -11.05
N ARG A 86 -9.57 5.03 -10.13
CA ARG A 86 -9.57 6.51 -10.09
C ARG A 86 -8.67 7.17 -11.13
N GLN A 87 -7.76 6.42 -11.77
CA GLN A 87 -6.90 6.91 -12.86
C GLN A 87 -7.60 6.95 -14.23
N GLN A 88 -8.82 6.41 -14.35
CA GLN A 88 -9.62 6.41 -15.59
C GLN A 88 -10.37 7.73 -15.80
#